data_AF-C4Z8F2-F1
#
_entry.id   AF-C4Z8F2-F1
#
_cell.length_a   1.000
_cell.length_b   1.000
_cell.length_c   1.000
_cell.angle_alpha   90.00
_cell.angle_beta   90.00
_cell.angle_gamma   90.00
#
_symmetry.space_group_name_H-M   'P 1'
#
loop_
_entity.id
_entity.type
_entity.pdbx_description
1 polymer ?
#
loop_
_entity_poly.entity_id
_entity_poly.type
_entity_poly.pdbx_seq_one_letter_code
_entity_poly.pdbx_strand_id
1 'polypeptide(L)'
;MILGEESGLEDTVEAALRQIDEKRIVEICDSLSIGAAIENMILTATGYGLGTLWIANTCFAYNELMDFIGTASQLTGIVAVGFAYEAPAKRPRKPLEEIVEYR
;
A
#
# COMPACT_ATOMS: atom_id res chain seq x y z
N MET A 1 -46.87 19.71 0.56
CA MET A 1 -46.62 18.59 -0.37
C MET A 1 -45.94 19.22 -1.58
N ILE A 2 -44.66 19.09 -1.90
CA ILE A 2 -43.48 18.35 -1.40
C ILE A 2 -42.33 19.30 -1.79
N LEU A 3 -41.64 19.99 -0.87
CA LEU A 3 -40.44 20.79 -1.21
C LEU A 3 -39.38 20.82 -0.08
N GLY A 4 -39.52 19.97 0.95
CA GLY A 4 -38.62 19.95 2.11
C GLY A 4 -37.83 18.65 2.29
N GLU A 5 -37.98 17.67 1.40
CA GLU A 5 -37.28 16.38 1.48
C GLU A 5 -36.04 16.31 0.58
N GLU A 6 -35.96 17.10 -0.49
CA GLU A 6 -34.81 17.04 -1.43
C GLU A 6 -33.53 17.67 -0.84
N SER A 7 -33.65 18.72 -0.01
CA SER A 7 -32.48 19.37 0.61
C SER A 7 -31.74 18.47 1.61
N GLY A 8 -32.46 17.59 2.32
CA GLY A 8 -31.83 16.65 3.25
C GLY A 8 -31.11 15.49 2.56
N LEU A 9 -31.52 15.14 1.34
CA LEU A 9 -30.85 14.11 0.54
C LEU A 9 -29.52 14.62 -0.03
N GLU A 10 -29.50 15.86 -0.54
CA GLU A 10 -28.27 16.49 -1.04
C GLU A 10 -27.21 16.65 0.07
N ASP A 11 -27.60 17.14 1.25
CA ASP A 11 -26.70 17.25 2.40
C ASP A 11 -26.13 15.89 2.86
N THR A 12 -26.95 14.83 2.78
CA THR A 12 -26.53 13.46 3.13
C THR A 12 -25.54 12.90 2.10
N VAL A 13 -25.76 13.19 0.81
CA VAL A 13 -24.86 12.79 -0.27
C VAL A 13 -23.51 13.49 -0.13
N GLU A 14 -23.48 14.80 0.13
CA GLU A 14 -22.24 15.55 0.34
C GLU A 14 -21.45 15.06 1.56
N ALA A 15 -22.13 14.77 2.67
CA ALA A 15 -21.49 14.18 3.84
C ALA A 15 -20.88 12.80 3.53
N ALA A 16 -21.58 11.97 2.74
CA ALA A 16 -21.07 10.66 2.32
C ALA A 16 -19.88 10.79 1.36
N LEU A 17 -19.92 11.72 0.41
CA LEU A 17 -18.81 12.01 -0.50
C LEU A 17 -17.57 12.47 0.25
N ARG A 18 -17.73 13.36 1.23
CA ARG A 18 -16.64 13.81 2.10
C ARG A 18 -16.04 12.65 2.90
N GLN A 19 -16.88 11.79 3.46
CA GLN A 19 -16.41 10.61 4.20
C GLN A 19 -15.64 9.64 3.30
N ILE A 20 -16.05 9.47 2.04
CA ILE A 20 -15.34 8.66 1.04
C ILE A 20 -13.95 9.26 0.77
N ASP A 21 -13.85 10.58 0.64
CA ASP A 21 -12.57 11.27 0.39
C ASP A 21 -11.63 11.16 1.59
N GLU A 22 -12.11 11.42 2.81
CA GLU A 22 -11.35 11.28 4.05
C GLU A 22 -10.83 9.84 4.23
N LYS A 23 -11.69 8.84 3.99
CA LYS A 23 -11.29 7.43 4.08
C LYS A 23 -10.19 7.09 3.06
N ARG A 24 -10.31 7.58 1.83
CA ARG A 24 -9.31 7.35 0.78
C ARG A 24 -7.96 7.97 1.13
N ILE A 25 -7.96 9.18 1.73
CA ILE A 25 -6.72 9.83 2.18
C ILE A 25 -6.03 8.97 3.24
N VAL A 26 -6.79 8.46 4.22
CA VAL A 26 -6.26 7.59 5.27
C VAL A 26 -5.65 6.32 4.68
N GLU A 27 -6.33 5.64 3.76
CA GLU A 27 -5.81 4.42 3.10
C GLU A 27 -4.50 4.69 2.34
N ILE A 28 -4.36 5.86 1.71
CA ILE A 28 -3.11 6.27 1.04
C ILE A 28 -2.00 6.49 2.07
N CYS A 29 -2.27 7.22 3.15
CA CYS A 29 -1.30 7.46 4.22
C CYS A 29 -0.84 6.16 4.89
N ASP A 30 -1.77 5.23 5.15
CA ASP A 30 -1.46 3.93 5.72
C ASP A 30 -0.59 3.11 4.77
N SER A 31 -0.91 3.09 3.47
CA SER A 31 -0.13 2.39 2.46
C SER A 31 1.31 2.91 2.34
N LEU A 32 1.49 4.24 2.37
CA LEU A 32 2.81 4.88 2.37
C LEU A 32 3.59 4.54 3.65
N SER A 33 2.92 4.57 4.80
CA SER A 33 3.53 4.25 6.10
C SER A 33 3.99 2.79 6.16
N ILE A 34 3.17 1.86 5.67
CA ILE A 34 3.52 0.44 5.55
C ILE A 34 4.70 0.25 4.59
N GLY A 35 4.70 0.93 3.44
CA GLY A 35 5.81 0.88 2.48
C GLY A 35 7.13 1.35 3.10
N ALA A 36 7.11 2.45 3.85
CA ALA A 36 8.30 2.94 4.57
C ALA A 36 8.78 1.95 5.64
N ALA A 37 7.85 1.32 6.37
CA ALA A 37 8.20 0.29 7.35
C ALA A 37 8.81 -0.96 6.70
N ILE A 38 8.27 -1.41 5.57
CA ILE A 38 8.80 -2.54 4.80
C ILE A 38 10.21 -2.26 4.30
N GLU A 39 10.46 -1.07 3.73
CA GLU A 39 11.79 -0.68 3.28
C GLU A 39 12.80 -0.69 4.44
N ASN A 40 12.43 -0.18 5.61
CA ASN A 40 13.29 -0.23 6.80
C ASN A 40 13.62 -1.67 7.22
N MET A 41 12.64 -2.58 7.17
CA MET A 41 12.88 -4.01 7.45
C MET A 41 13.85 -4.63 6.44
N ILE A 42 13.70 -4.31 5.15
CA ILE A 42 14.57 -4.81 4.07
C ILE A 42 16.00 -4.28 4.20
N LEU A 43 16.17 -2.98 4.48
CA LEU A 43 17.49 -2.39 4.71
C LEU A 43 18.17 -3.00 5.94
N THR A 44 17.41 -3.24 7.02
CA THR A 44 17.91 -3.91 8.22
C THR A 44 18.35 -5.34 7.94
N ALA A 45 17.51 -6.12 7.23
CA ALA A 45 17.84 -7.50 6.84
C ALA A 45 19.12 -7.54 5.97
N THR A 46 19.25 -6.61 5.03
CA THR A 46 20.47 -6.44 4.21
C THR A 46 21.69 -6.16 5.08
N GLY A 47 21.55 -5.32 6.11
CA GLY A 47 22.59 -5.04 7.10
C GLY A 47 23.04 -6.28 7.89
N TYR A 48 22.16 -7.27 8.07
CA TYR A 48 22.50 -8.57 8.65
C TYR A 48 23.03 -9.60 7.63
N GLY A 49 23.20 -9.22 6.37
CA GLY A 49 23.65 -10.12 5.30
C GLY A 49 22.56 -11.06 4.77
N LEU A 50 21.29 -10.75 5.04
CA LEU A 50 20.14 -11.49 4.50
C LEU A 50 19.69 -10.90 3.17
N GLY A 51 19.17 -11.78 2.30
CA GLY A 51 18.42 -11.39 1.12
C GLY A 51 16.93 -11.30 1.42
N THR A 52 16.23 -10.41 0.71
CA THR A 52 14.79 -10.24 0.83
C THR A 52 14.12 -10.07 -0.53
N LEU A 53 12.86 -10.48 -0.64
CA LEU A 53 12.00 -10.21 -1.80
C LEU A 53 10.65 -9.66 -1.33
N TRP A 54 10.34 -8.43 -1.72
CA TRP A 54 9.00 -7.86 -1.52
C TRP A 54 8.08 -8.26 -2.69
N ILE A 55 6.98 -8.91 -2.34
CA ILE A 55 6.02 -9.55 -3.24
C ILE A 55 4.68 -8.82 -3.12
N ALA A 56 4.30 -8.11 -4.18
CA ALA A 56 3.05 -7.36 -4.28
C ALA A 56 2.03 -7.98 -5.26
N ASN A 57 2.38 -9.07 -5.95
CA ASN A 57 1.47 -9.80 -6.84
C ASN A 57 0.54 -10.77 -6.06
N THR A 58 0.38 -10.59 -4.76
CA THR A 58 -0.51 -11.38 -3.90
C THR A 58 -1.98 -11.21 -4.24
N CYS A 59 -2.33 -10.16 -4.98
CA CYS A 59 -3.68 -9.90 -5.46
C CYS A 59 -4.29 -11.06 -6.26
N PHE A 60 -3.48 -11.89 -6.93
CA PHE A 60 -3.97 -13.03 -7.70
C PHE A 60 -4.52 -14.18 -6.86
N ALA A 61 -4.17 -14.26 -5.58
CA ALA A 61 -4.60 -15.32 -4.67
C ALA A 61 -5.05 -14.73 -3.31
N TYR A 62 -5.62 -13.53 -3.34
CA TYR A 62 -5.88 -12.76 -2.12
C TYR A 62 -6.80 -13.50 -1.15
N ASN A 63 -7.91 -14.06 -1.64
CA ASN A 63 -8.88 -14.73 -0.78
C ASN A 63 -8.29 -16.01 -0.17
N GLU A 64 -7.58 -16.81 -0.96
CA GLU A 64 -6.93 -18.03 -0.48
C GLU A 64 -5.85 -17.73 0.55
N LEU A 65 -5.07 -16.66 0.35
CA LEU A 65 -4.07 -16.21 1.31
C LEU A 65 -4.71 -15.69 2.60
N MET A 66 -5.78 -14.91 2.50
CA MET A 66 -6.50 -14.37 3.66
C MET A 66 -7.16 -15.48 4.48
N ASP A 67 -7.79 -16.45 3.82
CA ASP A 67 -8.38 -17.63 4.47
C ASP A 67 -7.31 -18.47 5.18
N PHE A 68 -6.15 -18.65 4.55
CA PHE A 68 -5.03 -19.36 5.12
C PHE A 68 -4.40 -18.63 6.33
N ILE A 69 -4.19 -17.31 6.22
CA ILE A 69 -3.60 -16.49 7.29
C ILE A 69 -4.59 -16.35 8.45
N GLY A 70 -5.90 -16.34 8.17
CA GLY A 70 -6.95 -16.28 9.18
C GLY A 70 -7.05 -14.92 9.89
N THR A 71 -6.72 -13.82 9.18
CA THR A 71 -6.77 -12.47 9.74
C THR A 71 -7.91 -11.64 9.12
N ALA A 72 -8.46 -10.71 9.91
CA ALA A 72 -9.38 -9.68 9.43
C ALA A 72 -8.66 -8.43 8.90
N SER A 73 -7.34 -8.33 9.11
CA SER A 73 -6.52 -7.21 8.61
C SER A 73 -6.29 -7.33 7.11
N GLN A 74 -6.18 -6.20 6.40
CA GLN A 74 -5.87 -6.20 4.98
C GLN A 74 -4.46 -6.76 4.70
N LEU A 75 -4.33 -7.64 3.70
CA LEU A 75 -3.03 -8.07 3.18
C LEU A 75 -2.45 -7.01 2.25
N THR A 76 -1.42 -6.30 2.69
CA THR A 76 -0.74 -5.25 1.89
C THR A 76 0.42 -5.79 1.05
N GLY A 77 1.00 -6.93 1.43
CA GLY A 77 2.11 -7.55 0.70
C GLY A 77 2.81 -8.64 1.53
N ILE A 78 3.76 -9.32 0.92
CA ILE A 78 4.58 -10.37 1.56
C ILE A 78 6.06 -10.04 1.40
N VAL A 79 6.86 -10.27 2.44
CA VAL A 79 8.32 -10.17 2.37
C VAL A 79 8.92 -11.54 2.67
N ALA A 80 9.54 -12.15 1.65
CA ALA A 80 10.36 -13.35 1.86
C ALA A 80 11.74 -12.93 2.36
N VAL A 81 12.28 -13.62 3.37
CA VAL A 81 13.58 -13.32 3.99
C VAL A 81 14.39 -14.61 4.12
N GLY A 82 15.68 -14.55 3.82
CA GLY A 82 16.58 -15.70 4.00
C GLY A 82 18.02 -15.39 3.61
N PHE A 83 18.89 -16.40 3.65
CA PHE A 83 20.25 -16.26 3.14
C PHE A 83 20.21 -16.17 1.61
N ALA A 84 20.86 -15.13 1.07
CA ALA A 84 20.92 -14.93 -0.37
C ALA A 84 21.76 -16.02 -1.04
N TYR A 85 21.18 -16.70 -2.03
CA TYR A 85 21.90 -17.67 -2.86
C TYR A 85 22.66 -17.01 -4.03
N GLU A 86 22.24 -15.82 -4.43
CA GLU A 86 22.81 -15.04 -5.53
C GLU A 86 23.09 -13.59 -5.12
N ALA A 87 24.01 -12.94 -5.83
CA ALA A 87 24.35 -11.53 -5.66
C ALA A 87 24.15 -10.77 -6.99
N PRO A 88 22.89 -10.47 -7.36
CA PRO A 88 22.59 -9.83 -8.64
C PRO A 88 23.17 -8.42 -8.72
N ALA A 89 23.53 -7.99 -9.93
CA ALA A 89 23.95 -6.62 -10.17
C ALA A 89 22.80 -5.62 -9.91
N LYS A 90 23.17 -4.37 -9.61
CA LYS A 90 22.21 -3.28 -9.42
C LYS A 90 21.29 -3.17 -10.64
N ARG A 91 19.98 -3.32 -10.41
CA ARG A 91 18.96 -3.14 -11.46
C ARG A 91 19.04 -1.71 -12.04
N PRO A 92 18.78 -1.50 -13.34
CA PRO A 92 18.74 -0.17 -13.94
C PRO A 92 17.82 0.79 -13.16
N ARG A 93 18.22 2.06 -13.08
CA ARG A 93 17.41 3.15 -12.52
C ARG A 93 17.32 4.26 -13.56
N LYS A 94 16.16 4.93 -13.62
CA LYS A 94 16.01 6.14 -14.44
C LYS A 94 16.96 7.23 -13.91
N PRO A 95 17.52 8.07 -14.80
CA PRO A 95 18.29 9.23 -14.39
C PRO A 95 17.40 10.25 -13.65
N LEU A 96 18.00 11.12 -12.84
CA LEU A 96 17.26 12.03 -11.95
C LEU A 96 16.41 13.03 -12.73
N GLU A 97 16.95 13.48 -13.86
CA GLU A 97 16.34 14.43 -14.79
C GLU A 97 15.02 13.92 -15.39
N GLU A 98 14.80 12.59 -15.39
CA GLU A 98 13.55 11.98 -15.84
C GLU A 98 12.48 11.88 -14.74
N ILE A 99 12.82 12.08 -13.46
CA ILE A 99 11.92 11.78 -12.33
C ILE A 99 11.70 12.94 -11.36
N VAL A 100 12.45 14.05 -11.48
CA VAL A 100 12.31 15.23 -10.60
C VAL A 100 11.71 16.40 -11.36
N GLU A 101 10.71 17.03 -10.74
CA GLU A 101 10.14 18.30 -11.16
C GLU A 101 10.39 19.37 -10.09
N TYR A 102 10.86 20.54 -10.48
CA TYR A 102 11.07 21.69 -9.60
C TYR A 102 9.93 22.68 -9.81
N ARG A 103 9.14 22.96 -8.76
CA ARG A 103 8.02 23.91 -8.76
C ARG A 103 8.19 24.96 -7.67
#